data_AF-A0A8T0DTL5-F1
#
_entry.id   AF-A0A8T0DTL5-F1
#
_cell.length_a   1.000
_cell.length_b   1.000
_cell.length_c   1.000
_cell.angle_alpha   90.00
_cell.angle_beta   90.00
_cell.angle_gamma   90.00
#
_symmetry.space_group_name_H-M   'P 1'
#
loop_
_entity.id
_entity.type
_entity.pdbx_description
1 polymer ?
#
loop_
_entity_poly.entity_id
_entity_poly.type
_entity_poly.pdbx_seq_one_letter_code
_entity_poly.pdbx_strand_id
1 'polypeptide(L)'
;MNNTSNEGQINSVNVYVRAHACLMLFAWGFCCPNGLLAARHFKTAWPGGTIRKWKYWFTIHMSFQSVLFALVVLAFMIMVVNLTGYSTLSTLPYSAHPLLGFITFFLAFSNLFFAWMLITSTGCRRSLFRNFHLCVGLLAHAFSVPLILTGFQMPKMEMREKLEPFGLDAEMVIQRIAQNPRHKKQQVMELLSNKDVEEKELIQKSFKQIQTLRVAKYFLYAIHLMVSFSITFVLVIMMANL
;
A
#
# COMPACT_ATOMS: atom_id res chain seq x y z
N MET A 1 -22.49 30.62 -0.32
CA MET A 1 -22.25 29.89 -1.58
C MET A 1 -20.85 29.24 -1.67
N ASN A 2 -20.07 29.12 -0.58
CA ASN A 2 -18.70 28.57 -0.61
C ASN A 2 -18.59 27.10 -0.13
N ASN A 3 -19.68 26.47 0.35
CA ASN A 3 -19.61 25.10 0.86
C ASN A 3 -19.58 24.03 -0.23
N THR A 4 -20.27 24.24 -1.36
CA THR A 4 -20.39 23.24 -2.42
C THR A 4 -19.09 23.04 -3.21
N SER A 5 -18.31 24.10 -3.41
CA SER A 5 -16.99 24.02 -4.04
C SER A 5 -15.97 23.34 -3.11
N ASN A 6 -15.97 23.68 -1.81
CA ASN A 6 -15.09 23.06 -0.82
C ASN A 6 -15.43 21.58 -0.60
N GLU A 7 -16.70 21.20 -0.50
CA GLU A 7 -17.09 19.79 -0.39
C GLU A 7 -16.73 18.98 -1.63
N GLY A 8 -16.94 19.52 -2.83
CA GLY A 8 -16.53 18.89 -4.09
C GLY A 8 -15.03 18.64 -4.16
N GLN A 9 -14.22 19.60 -3.71
CA GLN A 9 -12.76 19.49 -3.67
C GLN A 9 -12.27 18.53 -2.58
N ILE A 10 -12.90 18.50 -1.40
CA ILE A 10 -12.56 17.54 -0.33
C ILE A 10 -12.90 16.10 -0.75
N ASN A 11 -14.02 15.91 -1.44
CA ASN A 11 -14.42 14.59 -1.93
C ASN A 11 -13.47 14.07 -3.01
N SER A 12 -13.02 14.92 -3.94
CA SER A 12 -12.08 14.50 -4.98
C SER A 12 -10.70 14.14 -4.40
N VAL A 13 -10.15 14.93 -3.47
CA VAL A 13 -8.90 14.61 -2.76
C VAL A 13 -8.97 13.24 -2.07
N ASN A 14 -10.09 12.94 -1.40
CA ASN A 14 -10.30 11.65 -0.76
C ASN A 14 -10.32 10.47 -1.75
N VAL A 15 -10.84 10.67 -2.96
CA VAL A 15 -10.86 9.64 -4.01
C VAL A 15 -9.44 9.35 -4.50
N TYR A 16 -8.63 10.38 -4.75
CA TYR A 16 -7.24 10.20 -5.21
C TYR A 16 -6.36 9.50 -4.18
N VAL A 17 -6.48 9.85 -2.91
CA VAL A 17 -5.74 9.20 -1.81
C VAL A 17 -6.13 7.72 -1.70
N ARG A 18 -7.43 7.38 -1.84
CA ARG A 18 -7.89 5.98 -1.85
C ARG A 18 -7.37 5.22 -3.06
N ALA A 19 -7.41 5.83 -4.25
CA ALA A 19 -6.89 5.22 -5.47
C ALA A 19 -5.38 4.94 -5.34
N HIS A 20 -4.60 5.91 -4.86
CA HIS A 20 -3.18 5.74 -4.57
C HIS A 20 -2.93 4.56 -3.61
N ALA A 21 -3.65 4.49 -2.48
CA ALA A 21 -3.49 3.42 -1.51
C ALA A 21 -3.79 2.03 -2.11
N CYS A 22 -4.86 1.91 -2.91
CA CYS A 22 -5.21 0.66 -3.59
C CYS A 22 -4.13 0.23 -4.60
N LEU A 23 -3.63 1.17 -5.41
CA LEU A 23 -2.59 0.90 -6.40
C LEU A 23 -1.27 0.49 -5.73
N MET A 24 -0.85 1.19 -4.67
CA MET A 24 0.37 0.87 -3.93
C MET A 24 0.27 -0.48 -3.23
N LEU A 25 -0.89 -0.82 -2.65
CA LEU A 25 -1.11 -2.13 -2.04
C LEU A 25 -1.06 -3.25 -3.06
N PHE A 26 -1.67 -3.06 -4.23
CA PHE A 26 -1.63 -4.07 -5.28
C PHE A 26 -0.21 -4.22 -5.86
N ALA A 27 0.49 -3.12 -6.10
CA ALA A 27 1.87 -3.14 -6.60
C ALA A 27 2.84 -3.82 -5.62
N TRP A 28 2.91 -3.32 -4.38
CA TRP A 28 3.91 -3.77 -3.40
C TRP A 28 3.45 -4.99 -2.60
N GLY A 29 2.16 -5.09 -2.31
CA GLY A 29 1.60 -6.22 -1.57
C GLY A 29 1.42 -7.46 -2.45
N PHE A 30 1.02 -7.31 -3.70
CA PHE A 30 0.73 -8.45 -4.58
C PHE A 30 1.79 -8.66 -5.68
N CYS A 31 2.07 -7.67 -6.53
CA CYS A 31 3.00 -7.89 -7.65
C CYS A 31 4.44 -8.14 -7.18
N CYS A 32 4.93 -7.42 -6.17
CA CYS A 32 6.32 -7.53 -5.71
C CYS A 32 6.65 -8.92 -5.15
N PRO A 33 5.87 -9.49 -4.19
CA PRO A 33 6.19 -10.79 -3.62
C PRO A 33 6.04 -11.92 -4.64
N ASN A 34 5.04 -11.86 -5.53
CA ASN A 34 4.86 -12.84 -6.60
C ASN A 34 6.02 -12.79 -7.62
N GLY A 35 6.48 -11.58 -7.99
CA GLY A 35 7.66 -11.41 -8.82
C GLY A 35 8.93 -11.96 -8.17
N LEU A 36 9.12 -11.76 -6.87
CA LEU A 36 10.25 -12.30 -6.12
C LEU A 36 10.18 -13.84 -6.01
N LEU A 37 8.98 -14.39 -5.78
CA LEU A 37 8.73 -15.83 -5.72
C LEU A 37 9.10 -16.50 -7.04
N ALA A 38 8.68 -15.92 -8.17
CA ALA A 38 9.01 -16.40 -9.50
C ALA A 38 10.53 -16.45 -9.74
N ALA A 39 11.27 -15.41 -9.35
CA ALA A 39 12.72 -15.36 -9.53
C ALA A 39 13.48 -16.38 -8.68
N ARG A 40 12.96 -16.75 -7.51
CA ARG A 40 13.62 -17.67 -6.57
C ARG A 40 13.22 -19.12 -6.76
N HIS A 41 11.92 -19.41 -6.83
CA HIS A 41 11.40 -20.78 -6.80
C HIS A 41 11.18 -21.35 -8.21
N PHE A 42 10.67 -20.56 -9.16
CA PHE A 42 10.40 -21.09 -10.51
C PHE A 42 11.67 -21.31 -11.31
N LYS A 43 12.77 -20.67 -10.91
CA LYS A 43 14.09 -20.92 -11.48
C LYS A 43 14.54 -22.38 -11.26
N THR A 44 14.23 -22.95 -10.11
CA THR A 44 14.59 -24.34 -9.75
C THR A 44 13.55 -25.34 -10.25
N ALA A 45 12.26 -24.96 -10.21
CA ALA A 45 11.14 -25.81 -10.64
C ALA A 45 11.04 -26.01 -12.16
N TRP A 46 11.39 -25.01 -12.98
CA TRP A 46 11.28 -25.08 -14.44
C TRP A 46 12.60 -24.76 -15.16
N PRO A 47 13.62 -25.65 -15.05
CA PRO A 47 14.94 -25.38 -15.61
C PRO A 47 14.99 -25.34 -17.15
N GLY A 48 14.09 -26.07 -17.83
CA GLY A 48 14.13 -26.28 -19.29
C GLY A 48 13.09 -25.51 -20.12
N GLY A 49 12.12 -24.85 -19.49
CA GLY A 49 11.00 -24.27 -20.21
C GLY A 49 11.23 -22.83 -20.68
N THR A 50 10.93 -22.54 -21.96
CA THR A 50 11.16 -21.22 -22.57
C THR A 50 9.93 -20.67 -23.30
N ILE A 51 9.70 -19.35 -23.21
CA ILE A 51 8.79 -18.58 -24.06
C ILE A 51 9.65 -17.65 -24.91
N ARG A 52 9.56 -17.76 -26.24
CA ARG A 52 10.21 -16.83 -27.18
C ARG A 52 11.70 -16.59 -26.85
N LYS A 53 12.45 -17.67 -26.57
CA LYS A 53 13.88 -17.71 -26.18
C LYS A 53 14.23 -17.28 -24.75
N TRP A 54 13.25 -16.83 -23.96
CA TRP A 54 13.44 -16.47 -22.54
C TRP A 54 12.93 -17.58 -21.62
N LYS A 55 13.58 -17.79 -20.48
CA LYS A 55 13.14 -18.79 -19.49
C LYS A 55 11.80 -18.40 -18.87
N TYR A 56 10.90 -19.36 -18.62
CA TYR A 56 9.57 -19.09 -18.04
C TYR A 56 9.62 -18.20 -16.79
N TRP A 57 10.48 -18.55 -15.83
CA TRP A 57 10.64 -17.79 -14.59
C TRP A 57 11.01 -16.33 -14.84
N PHE A 58 11.82 -16.06 -15.89
CA PHE A 58 12.28 -14.72 -16.22
C PHE A 58 11.15 -13.89 -16.82
N THR A 59 10.38 -14.48 -17.74
CA THR A 59 9.20 -13.82 -18.31
C THR A 59 8.17 -13.49 -17.22
N ILE A 60 7.85 -14.45 -16.34
CA ILE A 60 6.90 -14.25 -15.24
C ILE A 60 7.41 -13.16 -14.28
N HIS A 61 8.67 -13.23 -13.86
CA HIS A 61 9.30 -12.20 -13.02
C HIS A 61 9.19 -10.82 -13.68
N MET A 62 9.59 -10.70 -14.95
CA MET A 62 9.55 -9.46 -15.69
C MET A 62 8.12 -8.91 -15.78
N SER A 63 7.13 -9.75 -16.09
CA SER A 63 5.72 -9.34 -16.16
C SER A 63 5.22 -8.75 -14.85
N PHE A 64 5.45 -9.42 -13.71
CA PHE A 64 5.05 -8.91 -12.40
C PHE A 64 5.76 -7.60 -12.04
N GLN A 65 7.06 -7.50 -12.30
CA GLN A 65 7.82 -6.28 -11.99
C GLN A 65 7.50 -5.11 -12.92
N SER A 66 7.16 -5.36 -14.19
CA SER A 66 6.67 -4.33 -15.11
C SER A 66 5.31 -3.78 -14.68
N VAL A 67 4.38 -4.65 -14.29
CA VAL A 67 3.07 -4.22 -13.77
C VAL A 67 3.24 -3.46 -12.46
N LEU A 68 4.07 -3.95 -11.54
CA LEU A 68 4.40 -3.23 -10.30
C LEU A 68 4.87 -1.81 -10.60
N PHE A 69 5.88 -1.67 -11.47
CA PHE A 69 6.46 -0.37 -11.76
C PHE A 69 5.45 0.58 -12.41
N ALA A 70 4.63 0.09 -13.35
CA ALA A 70 3.58 0.89 -13.97
C ALA A 70 2.55 1.40 -12.94
N LEU A 71 2.13 0.55 -12.01
CA LEU A 71 1.21 0.93 -10.93
C LEU A 71 1.85 1.94 -9.97
N VAL A 72 3.13 1.77 -9.64
CA VAL A 72 3.88 2.71 -8.79
C VAL A 72 3.99 4.09 -9.44
N VAL A 73 4.32 4.17 -10.73
CA VAL A 73 4.35 5.44 -11.48
C VAL A 73 2.97 6.07 -11.52
N LEU A 74 1.92 5.31 -11.84
CA LEU A 74 0.56 5.84 -11.88
C LEU A 74 0.12 6.39 -10.51
N ALA A 75 0.35 5.62 -9.45
CA ALA A 75 -0.01 6.01 -8.08
C ALA A 75 0.79 7.23 -7.62
N PHE A 76 2.06 7.32 -7.98
CA PHE A 76 2.91 8.48 -7.69
C PHE A 76 2.43 9.73 -8.44
N MET A 77 2.10 9.62 -9.72
CA MET A 77 1.58 10.73 -10.53
C MET A 77 0.23 11.24 -10.02
N ILE A 78 -0.68 10.34 -9.63
CA ILE A 78 -1.95 10.73 -9.00
C ILE A 78 -1.70 11.63 -7.80
N MET A 79 -0.71 11.32 -6.96
CA MET A 79 -0.43 12.12 -5.77
C MET A 79 0.26 13.45 -6.11
N VAL A 80 1.27 13.45 -6.98
CA VAL A 80 2.01 14.66 -7.35
C VAL A 80 1.11 15.68 -8.06
N VAL A 81 0.19 15.22 -8.91
CA VAL A 81 -0.71 16.11 -9.67
C VAL A 81 -1.86 16.63 -8.81
N ASN A 82 -2.42 15.81 -7.91
CA ASN A 82 -3.64 16.16 -7.19
C ASN A 82 -3.43 16.66 -5.76
N LEU A 83 -2.24 16.46 -5.16
CA LEU A 83 -1.92 17.01 -3.85
C LEU A 83 -0.88 18.13 -3.98
N THR A 84 -1.36 19.36 -3.82
CA THR A 84 -0.51 20.54 -3.67
C THR A 84 -0.02 20.65 -2.22
N GLY A 85 0.93 19.80 -1.82
CA GLY A 85 1.55 19.89 -0.48
C GLY A 85 2.09 18.57 0.09
N TYR A 86 2.89 18.69 1.16
CA TYR A 86 3.33 17.55 1.98
C TYR A 86 2.26 17.17 3.00
N SER A 87 2.34 15.94 3.54
CA SER A 87 1.46 15.50 4.63
C SER A 87 1.48 16.52 5.77
N THR A 88 0.31 17.02 6.18
CA THR A 88 0.16 17.98 7.28
C THR A 88 0.35 17.34 8.65
N LEU A 89 0.44 16.00 8.71
CA LEU A 89 0.71 15.25 9.94
C LEU A 89 2.14 15.53 10.40
N SER A 90 2.27 16.25 11.51
CA SER A 90 3.55 16.60 12.15
C SER A 90 4.18 15.43 12.93
N THR A 91 3.41 14.38 13.22
CA THR A 91 3.86 13.25 14.03
C THR A 91 4.66 12.23 13.21
N LEU A 92 5.87 11.92 13.66
CA LEU A 92 6.65 10.78 13.16
C LEU A 92 5.95 9.47 13.58
N PRO A 93 5.83 8.43 12.74
CA PRO A 93 6.43 8.22 11.41
C PRO A 93 5.59 8.73 10.22
N TYR A 94 4.44 9.34 10.44
CA TYR A 94 3.49 9.71 9.38
C TYR A 94 3.98 10.88 8.52
N SER A 95 4.69 11.83 9.13
CA SER A 95 5.37 12.92 8.40
C SER A 95 6.43 12.40 7.42
N ALA A 96 7.07 11.28 7.75
CA ALA A 96 8.12 10.68 6.92
C ALA A 96 7.58 9.84 5.74
N HIS A 97 6.28 9.52 5.73
CA HIS A 97 5.65 8.70 4.69
C HIS A 97 5.91 9.23 3.26
N PRO A 98 5.64 10.52 2.93
CA PRO A 98 5.93 11.04 1.58
C PRO A 98 7.42 10.97 1.23
N LEU A 99 8.33 11.36 2.15
CA LEU A 99 9.78 11.33 1.91
C LEU A 99 10.28 9.89 1.63
N LEU A 100 9.88 8.95 2.47
CA LEU A 100 10.24 7.54 2.31
C LEU A 100 9.60 6.95 1.05
N GLY A 101 8.40 7.43 0.67
CA GLY A 101 7.74 7.10 -0.59
C GLY A 101 8.53 7.54 -1.81
N PHE A 102 9.05 8.78 -1.82
CA PHE A 102 9.96 9.27 -2.87
C PHE A 102 11.24 8.44 -2.96
N ILE A 103 11.89 8.16 -1.83
CA ILE A 103 13.09 7.31 -1.79
C ILE A 103 12.78 5.94 -2.40
N THR A 104 11.69 5.31 -1.98
CA THR A 104 11.28 3.98 -2.49
C THR A 104 10.96 4.00 -3.98
N PHE A 105 10.34 5.08 -4.49
CA PHE A 105 10.10 5.28 -5.92
C PHE A 105 11.41 5.34 -6.72
N PHE A 106 12.40 6.12 -6.26
CA PHE A 106 13.71 6.20 -6.93
C PHE A 106 14.47 4.88 -6.86
N LEU A 107 14.41 4.16 -5.75
CA LEU A 107 14.97 2.80 -5.67
C LEU A 107 14.32 1.87 -6.69
N ALA A 108 12.98 1.90 -6.84
CA ALA A 108 12.28 1.09 -7.84
C ALA A 108 12.71 1.45 -9.27
N PHE A 109 12.86 2.74 -9.58
CA PHE A 109 13.36 3.22 -10.87
C PHE A 109 14.81 2.78 -11.14
N SER A 110 15.72 2.97 -10.16
CA SER A 110 17.10 2.51 -10.26
C SER A 110 17.17 0.99 -10.43
N ASN A 111 16.27 0.24 -9.80
CA ASN A 111 16.23 -1.21 -9.94
C ASN A 111 15.92 -1.65 -11.39
N LEU A 112 15.03 -0.92 -12.08
CA LEU A 112 14.74 -1.13 -13.51
C LEU A 112 15.96 -0.79 -14.38
N PHE A 113 16.65 0.30 -14.07
CA PHE A 113 17.89 0.67 -14.74
C PHE A 113 18.96 -0.43 -14.61
N PHE A 114 19.19 -0.95 -13.40
CA PHE A 114 20.13 -2.06 -13.19
C PHE A 114 19.67 -3.37 -13.85
N ALA A 115 18.36 -3.62 -13.92
CA ALA A 115 17.83 -4.77 -14.66
C ALA A 115 18.14 -4.67 -16.15
N TRP A 116 18.01 -3.48 -16.74
CA TRP A 116 18.38 -3.23 -18.13
C TRP A 116 19.88 -3.41 -18.37
N MET A 117 20.73 -2.84 -17.50
CA MET A 117 22.19 -3.06 -17.57
C MET A 117 22.57 -4.54 -17.40
N LEU A 118 21.84 -5.31 -16.60
CA LEU A 118 22.07 -6.74 -16.41
C LEU A 118 21.80 -7.55 -17.69
N ILE A 119 20.83 -7.14 -18.49
CA ILE A 119 20.51 -7.78 -19.77
C ILE A 119 21.60 -7.50 -20.81
N THR A 120 22.16 -6.28 -20.82
CA THR A 120 23.17 -5.84 -21.82
C THR A 120 24.60 -6.19 -21.44
N SER A 121 24.87 -6.52 -20.18
CA SER A 121 26.24 -6.77 -19.68
C SER A 121 26.66 -8.25 -19.76
N THR A 122 27.95 -8.46 -20.02
CA THR A 122 28.62 -9.79 -20.04
C THR A 122 29.78 -9.84 -19.05
N GLY A 123 30.22 -11.05 -18.69
CA GLY A 123 31.38 -11.27 -17.81
C GLY A 123 31.23 -10.70 -16.39
N CYS A 124 32.31 -10.14 -15.84
CA CYS A 124 32.37 -9.63 -14.46
C CYS A 124 31.35 -8.51 -14.18
N ARG A 125 31.11 -7.61 -15.15
CA ARG A 125 30.11 -6.53 -15.04
C ARG A 125 28.70 -7.05 -14.78
N ARG A 126 28.34 -8.18 -15.39
CA ARG A 126 27.03 -8.83 -15.17
C ARG A 126 26.86 -9.30 -13.72
N SER A 127 27.95 -9.75 -13.09
CA SER A 127 27.94 -10.15 -11.67
C SER A 127 27.69 -8.93 -10.76
N LEU A 128 28.35 -7.82 -11.05
CA LEU A 128 28.18 -6.56 -10.31
C LEU A 128 26.74 -6.03 -10.41
N PHE A 129 26.19 -5.90 -11.62
CA PHE A 129 24.81 -5.43 -11.81
C PHE A 129 23.77 -6.37 -11.21
N ARG A 130 24.04 -7.69 -11.17
CA ARG A 130 23.17 -8.64 -10.49
C ARG A 130 23.09 -8.35 -8.99
N ASN A 131 24.22 -8.06 -8.36
CA ASN A 131 24.27 -7.73 -6.94
C ASN A 131 23.58 -6.39 -6.67
N PHE A 132 23.82 -5.36 -7.49
CA PHE A 132 23.12 -4.07 -7.36
C PHE A 132 21.61 -4.20 -7.54
N HIS A 133 21.15 -4.91 -8.57
CA HIS A 133 19.73 -5.18 -8.78
C HIS A 133 19.10 -5.91 -7.59
N LEU A 134 19.80 -6.92 -7.04
CA LEU A 134 19.32 -7.64 -5.86
C LEU A 134 19.24 -6.72 -4.63
N CYS A 135 20.30 -5.96 -4.33
CA CYS A 135 20.36 -5.09 -3.16
C CYS A 135 19.31 -3.97 -3.23
N VAL A 136 19.23 -3.26 -4.36
CA VAL A 136 18.29 -2.14 -4.53
C VAL A 136 16.85 -2.65 -4.54
N GLY A 137 16.56 -3.78 -5.20
CA GLY A 137 15.24 -4.40 -5.16
C GLY A 137 14.81 -4.83 -3.76
N LEU A 138 15.71 -5.43 -2.98
CA LEU A 138 15.45 -5.80 -1.58
C LEU A 138 15.20 -4.59 -0.69
N LEU A 139 16.00 -3.53 -0.84
CA LEU A 139 15.82 -2.29 -0.08
C LEU A 139 14.49 -1.62 -0.41
N ALA A 140 14.11 -1.54 -1.70
CA ALA A 140 12.83 -1.00 -2.12
C ALA A 140 11.65 -1.77 -1.49
N HIS A 141 11.72 -3.11 -1.54
CA HIS A 141 10.70 -3.96 -0.92
C HIS A 141 10.67 -3.78 0.61
N ALA A 142 11.82 -3.73 1.26
CA ALA A 142 11.92 -3.53 2.71
C ALA A 142 11.30 -2.20 3.17
N PHE A 143 11.49 -1.11 2.40
CA PHE A 143 10.86 0.19 2.69
C PHE A 143 9.38 0.25 2.35
N SER A 144 8.93 -0.53 1.36
CA SER A 144 7.51 -0.57 0.98
C SER A 144 6.60 -1.09 2.10
N VAL A 145 7.08 -2.01 2.94
CA VAL A 145 6.31 -2.60 4.05
C VAL A 145 5.91 -1.54 5.10
N PRO A 146 6.84 -0.80 5.75
CA PRO A 146 6.47 0.25 6.69
C PRO A 146 5.72 1.40 6.01
N LEU A 147 5.96 1.70 4.72
CA LEU A 147 5.18 2.67 3.97
C LEU A 147 3.70 2.29 3.87
N ILE A 148 3.40 1.05 3.48
CA ILE A 148 2.01 0.57 3.41
C ILE A 148 1.37 0.61 4.79
N LEU A 149 2.07 0.15 5.83
CA LEU A 149 1.55 0.12 7.20
C LEU A 149 1.24 1.51 7.74
N THR A 150 2.18 2.46 7.59
CA THR A 150 1.97 3.86 7.99
C THR A 150 0.86 4.50 7.16
N GLY A 151 0.79 4.22 5.86
CA GLY A 151 -0.27 4.68 4.97
C GLY A 151 -1.67 4.27 5.42
N PHE A 152 -1.84 3.03 5.88
CA PHE A 152 -3.10 2.55 6.44
C PHE A 152 -3.49 3.25 7.75
N GLN A 153 -2.52 3.71 8.53
CA GLN A 153 -2.73 4.32 9.84
C GLN A 153 -2.94 5.84 9.75
N MET A 154 -2.47 6.52 8.69
CA MET A 154 -2.61 7.97 8.52
C MET A 154 -4.06 8.47 8.66
N PRO A 155 -5.09 7.85 8.06
CA PRO A 155 -6.47 8.31 8.25
C PRO A 155 -6.96 8.18 9.69
N LYS A 156 -6.46 7.20 10.46
CA LYS A 156 -6.79 7.11 11.90
C LYS A 156 -6.13 8.25 12.67
N MET A 157 -4.89 8.61 12.32
CA MET A 157 -4.11 9.64 12.98
C MET A 157 -4.60 11.05 12.68
N GLU A 158 -4.94 11.36 11.44
CA GLU A 158 -5.54 12.65 11.06
C GLU A 158 -6.82 12.91 11.85
N MET A 159 -7.60 11.86 12.07
CA MET A 159 -8.82 11.94 12.85
C MET A 159 -8.54 12.09 14.34
N ARG A 160 -7.46 11.49 14.86
CA ARG A 160 -7.01 11.71 16.25
C ARG A 160 -6.61 13.16 16.49
N GLU A 161 -5.81 13.74 15.59
CA GLU A 161 -5.37 15.14 15.69
C GLU A 161 -6.56 16.12 15.62
N LYS A 162 -7.56 15.83 14.77
CA LYS A 162 -8.81 16.60 14.75
C LYS A 162 -9.65 16.47 16.03
N LEU A 163 -9.52 15.36 16.76
CA LEU A 163 -10.31 15.09 17.96
C LEU A 163 -9.64 15.55 19.26
N GLU A 164 -8.32 15.76 19.24
CA GLU A 164 -7.51 16.17 20.39
C GLU A 164 -8.00 17.50 21.04
N PRO A 165 -8.34 18.57 20.30
CA PRO A 165 -8.86 19.81 20.87
C PRO A 165 -10.17 19.64 21.67
N PHE A 166 -10.92 18.57 21.42
CA PHE A 166 -12.19 18.31 22.12
C PHE A 166 -12.01 17.55 23.45
N GLY A 167 -10.77 17.24 23.85
CA GLY A 167 -10.44 16.48 25.06
C GLY A 167 -10.80 14.99 24.95
N LEU A 168 -11.09 14.48 23.75
CA LEU A 168 -11.32 13.05 23.53
C LEU A 168 -9.97 12.35 23.35
N ASP A 169 -9.62 11.48 24.31
CA ASP A 169 -8.56 10.51 24.10
C ASP A 169 -9.05 9.46 23.08
N ALA A 170 -8.81 9.76 21.80
CA ALA A 170 -9.31 8.98 20.67
C ALA A 170 -8.87 7.51 20.75
N GLU A 171 -7.71 7.22 21.34
CA GLU A 171 -7.26 5.83 21.58
C GLU A 171 -8.19 5.11 22.55
N MET A 172 -8.51 5.73 23.69
CA MET A 172 -9.43 5.18 24.69
C MET A 172 -10.81 4.90 24.08
N VAL A 173 -11.33 5.83 23.28
CA VAL A 173 -12.66 5.68 22.67
C VAL A 173 -12.65 4.63 21.56
N ILE A 174 -11.62 4.61 20.71
CA ILE A 174 -11.46 3.60 19.66
C ILE A 174 -11.30 2.20 20.27
N GLN A 175 -10.54 2.09 21.36
CA GLN A 175 -10.28 0.83 22.06
C GLN A 175 -11.54 0.33 22.79
N ARG A 176 -12.26 1.22 23.48
CA ARG A 176 -13.50 0.88 24.21
C ARG A 176 -14.62 0.45 23.25
N ILE A 177 -14.74 1.10 22.09
CA ILE A 177 -15.65 0.69 21.01
C ILE A 177 -15.18 -0.61 20.33
N ALA A 178 -13.87 -0.83 20.20
CA ALA A 178 -13.33 -2.05 19.60
C ALA A 178 -13.51 -3.28 20.49
N GLN A 179 -13.46 -3.12 21.82
CA GLN A 179 -13.63 -4.20 22.78
C GLN A 179 -15.09 -4.65 22.93
N ASN A 180 -16.07 -3.76 22.77
CA ASN A 180 -17.47 -4.12 22.98
C ASN A 180 -18.42 -3.56 21.90
N PRO A 181 -18.57 -4.26 20.75
CA PRO A 181 -19.38 -3.77 19.63
C PRO A 181 -20.88 -3.63 19.96
N ARG A 182 -21.38 -4.34 20.99
CA ARG A 182 -22.80 -4.29 21.40
C ARG A 182 -23.17 -2.98 22.10
N HIS A 183 -22.26 -2.38 22.85
CA HIS A 183 -22.49 -1.09 23.54
C HIS A 183 -21.96 0.12 22.76
N LYS A 184 -21.43 -0.08 21.54
CA LYS A 184 -20.92 0.99 20.67
C LYS A 184 -21.91 2.13 20.53
N LYS A 185 -23.19 1.83 20.29
CA LYS A 185 -24.23 2.85 20.08
C LYS A 185 -24.47 3.68 21.34
N GLN A 186 -24.46 3.04 22.51
CA GLN A 186 -24.69 3.68 23.80
C GLN A 186 -23.52 4.57 24.21
N GLN A 187 -22.28 4.09 24.07
CA GLN A 187 -21.07 4.87 24.34
C GLN A 187 -20.91 6.06 23.40
N VAL A 188 -21.21 5.88 22.11
CA VAL A 188 -21.22 6.98 21.15
C VAL A 188 -22.31 8.00 21.52
N MET A 189 -23.50 7.57 21.94
CA MET A 189 -24.55 8.49 22.38
C MET A 189 -24.16 9.32 23.61
N GLU A 190 -23.50 8.69 24.58
CA GLU A 190 -23.01 9.34 25.81
C GLU A 190 -21.94 10.39 25.51
N LEU A 191 -20.96 10.05 24.64
CA LEU A 191 -19.93 10.98 24.18
C LEU A 191 -20.49 12.18 23.41
N LEU A 192 -21.59 11.98 22.70
CA LEU A 192 -22.27 13.02 21.92
C LEU A 192 -23.24 13.85 22.78
N SER A 193 -23.53 13.49 24.04
CA SER A 193 -24.59 14.13 24.83
C SER A 193 -24.29 15.60 25.13
N ASN A 194 -23.04 15.92 25.50
CA ASN A 194 -22.61 17.25 25.97
C ASN A 194 -21.82 18.07 24.94
N LYS A 195 -21.82 17.66 23.66
CA LYS A 195 -21.04 18.30 22.59
C LYS A 195 -21.94 19.15 21.69
N ASP A 196 -21.37 20.11 20.97
CA ASP A 196 -22.13 20.96 20.05
C ASP A 196 -22.53 20.18 18.78
N VAL A 197 -23.55 20.65 18.05
CA VAL A 197 -24.10 19.94 16.88
C VAL A 197 -23.03 19.65 15.83
N GLU A 198 -22.14 20.60 15.57
CA GLU A 198 -21.04 20.47 14.60
C GLU A 198 -19.99 19.44 15.07
N GLU A 199 -19.66 19.44 16.36
CA GLU A 199 -18.76 18.45 16.97
C GLU A 199 -19.36 17.04 16.89
N LYS A 200 -20.67 16.91 17.12
CA LYS A 200 -21.38 15.62 17.04
C LYS A 200 -21.29 15.03 15.64
N GLU A 201 -21.51 15.84 14.61
CA GLU A 201 -21.42 15.40 13.21
C GLU A 201 -19.99 14.96 12.86
N LEU A 202 -18.97 15.72 13.27
CA LEU A 202 -17.57 15.38 13.04
C LEU A 202 -17.20 14.04 13.69
N ILE A 203 -17.59 13.84 14.96
CA ILE A 203 -17.34 12.62 15.72
C ILE A 203 -18.06 11.42 15.07
N GLN A 204 -19.32 11.57 14.69
CA GLN A 204 -20.10 10.50 14.04
C GLN A 204 -19.53 10.12 12.67
N LYS A 205 -19.17 11.10 11.85
CA LYS A 205 -18.49 10.89 10.56
C LYS A 205 -17.16 10.15 10.76
N SER A 206 -16.44 10.49 11.81
CA SER A 206 -15.16 9.87 12.16
C SER A 206 -15.28 8.39 12.52
N PHE A 207 -16.27 8.03 13.35
CA PHE A 207 -16.51 6.63 13.69
C PHE A 207 -16.91 5.77 12.49
N LYS A 208 -17.74 6.32 11.59
CA LYS A 208 -18.16 5.62 10.37
C LYS A 208 -16.94 5.35 9.49
N GLN A 209 -16.04 6.32 9.34
CA GLN A 209 -14.81 6.17 8.56
C GLN A 209 -13.87 5.10 9.14
N ILE A 210 -13.67 5.07 10.46
CA ILE A 210 -12.82 4.05 11.12
C ILE A 210 -13.36 2.64 10.90
N GLN A 211 -14.68 2.45 11.01
CA GLN A 211 -15.30 1.15 10.79
C GLN A 211 -15.11 0.68 9.34
N THR A 212 -15.32 1.57 8.38
CA THR A 212 -15.12 1.28 6.96
C THR A 212 -13.68 0.88 6.67
N LEU A 213 -12.69 1.61 7.21
CA LEU A 213 -11.27 1.29 7.04
C LEU A 213 -10.90 -0.09 7.61
N ARG A 214 -11.47 -0.45 8.76
CA ARG A 214 -11.25 -1.76 9.39
C ARG A 214 -11.78 -2.89 8.51
N VAL A 215 -13.01 -2.77 8.01
CA VAL A 215 -13.62 -3.77 7.12
C VAL A 215 -12.84 -3.88 5.81
N ALA A 216 -12.47 -2.76 5.21
CA ALA A 216 -11.66 -2.72 3.99
C ALA A 216 -10.30 -3.41 4.18
N LYS A 217 -9.63 -3.20 5.32
CA LYS A 217 -8.35 -3.87 5.66
C LYS A 217 -8.48 -5.39 5.69
N TYR A 218 -9.47 -5.93 6.40
CA TYR A 218 -9.68 -7.38 6.47
C TYR A 218 -10.12 -7.98 5.14
N PHE A 219 -10.96 -7.26 4.38
CA PHE A 219 -11.39 -7.68 3.06
C PHE A 219 -10.22 -7.75 2.07
N LEU A 220 -9.35 -6.74 2.07
CA LEU A 220 -8.13 -6.72 1.25
C LEU A 220 -7.16 -7.84 1.64
N TYR A 221 -6.97 -8.11 2.93
CA TYR A 221 -6.17 -9.26 3.36
C TYR A 221 -6.79 -10.59 2.92
N ALA A 222 -8.12 -10.72 2.97
CA ALA A 222 -8.80 -11.92 2.51
C ALA A 222 -8.60 -12.12 1.00
N ILE A 223 -8.75 -11.06 0.18
CA ILE A 223 -8.48 -11.12 -1.27
C ILE A 223 -7.02 -11.48 -1.52
N HIS A 224 -6.08 -10.80 -0.86
CA HIS A 224 -4.65 -11.06 -1.04
C HIS A 224 -4.31 -12.51 -0.70
N LEU A 225 -4.85 -13.04 0.41
CA LEU A 225 -4.67 -14.42 0.82
C LEU A 225 -5.30 -15.39 -0.18
N MET A 226 -6.53 -15.13 -0.64
CA MET A 226 -7.23 -15.97 -1.61
C MET A 226 -6.51 -16.02 -2.96
N VAL A 227 -6.08 -14.87 -3.49
CA VAL A 227 -5.38 -14.81 -4.78
C VAL A 227 -4.00 -15.45 -4.65
N SER A 228 -3.26 -15.15 -3.57
CA SER A 228 -1.96 -15.78 -3.32
C SER A 228 -2.11 -17.29 -3.19
N PHE A 229 -3.10 -17.78 -2.43
CA PHE A 229 -3.39 -19.21 -2.30
C PHE A 229 -3.77 -19.84 -3.64
N SER A 230 -4.63 -19.19 -4.43
CA SER A 230 -5.06 -19.69 -5.74
C SER A 230 -3.89 -19.82 -6.72
N ILE A 231 -3.01 -18.81 -6.77
CA ILE A 231 -1.81 -18.86 -7.61
C ILE A 231 -0.89 -19.98 -7.12
N THR A 232 -0.67 -20.08 -5.81
CA THR A 232 0.17 -21.15 -5.23
C THR A 232 -0.38 -22.53 -5.55
N PHE A 233 -1.70 -22.72 -5.47
CA PHE A 233 -2.40 -23.96 -5.78
C PHE A 233 -2.26 -24.34 -7.26
N VAL A 234 -2.47 -23.38 -8.18
CA VAL A 234 -2.26 -23.61 -9.62
C VAL A 234 -0.81 -24.00 -9.92
N LEU A 235 0.16 -23.34 -9.28
CA LEU A 235 1.58 -23.67 -9.45
C LEU A 235 1.91 -25.08 -8.94
N VAL A 236 1.32 -25.50 -7.82
CA VAL A 236 1.49 -26.86 -7.27
C VAL A 236 0.88 -27.90 -8.21
N ILE A 237 -0.32 -27.66 -8.75
CA ILE A 237 -0.94 -28.57 -9.74
C ILE A 237 -0.10 -28.65 -11.00
N MET A 238 0.41 -27.53 -11.50
CA MET A 238 1.30 -27.53 -12.66
C MET A 238 2.60 -28.30 -12.39
N MET A 239 3.14 -28.22 -11.16
CA MET A 239 4.31 -29.00 -10.74
C MET A 239 4.03 -30.50 -10.62
N ALA A 240 2.83 -30.89 -10.17
CA ALA A 240 2.47 -32.30 -9.99
C ALA A 240 2.17 -33.03 -11.30
N ASN A 241 1.91 -32.28 -12.39
CA ASN A 241 1.60 -32.82 -13.72
C ASN A 241 2.79 -32.70 -14.71
N LEU A 242 3.99 -32.38 -14.22
CA LEU A 242 5.26 -32.31 -14.96
C LEU A 242 6.19 -33.43 -14.50
#